data_AF-A0A2H0BUZ8-F1
#
_entry.id   AF-A0A2H0BUZ8-F1
#
_cell.length_a   1.000
_cell.length_b   1.000
_cell.length_c   1.000
_cell.angle_alpha   90.00
_cell.angle_beta   90.00
_cell.angle_gamma   90.00
#
_symmetry.space_group_name_H-M   'P 1'
#
loop_
_entity.id
_entity.type
_entity.pdbx_description
1 polymer ?
#
loop_
_entity_poly.entity_id
_entity_poly.type
_entity_poly.pdbx_seq_one_letter_code
_entity_poly.pdbx_strand_id
1 'polypeptide(L)' 'MTTLESPFEKIYLFASQRGLQKLSYTKLDEENGNKVIEEQAVSELKEYFSGKRKKFSVPLDLSCYKQW' A
#
# COMPACT_ATOMS: atom_id res chain seq x y z
N MET A 1 4.54 -3.21 8.07
CA MET A 1 3.64 -2.07 7.81
C MET A 1 4.42 -0.77 7.66
N THR A 2 4.06 0.03 6.67
CA THR A 2 4.58 1.36 6.39
C THR A 2 3.45 2.37 6.40
N THR A 3 3.74 3.61 6.79
CA THR A 3 2.76 4.71 6.81
C THR A 3 3.12 5.79 5.79
N LEU A 4 2.11 6.39 5.18
CA LEU A 4 2.24 7.51 4.25
C LEU A 4 1.29 8.64 4.67
N GLU A 5 1.80 9.85 4.82
CA GLU A 5 0.95 11.05 4.87
C GLU A 5 0.42 11.33 3.46
N SER A 6 -0.91 11.31 3.29
CA SER A 6 -1.56 11.72 2.04
C SER A 6 -2.18 13.12 2.19
N PRO A 7 -2.62 13.76 1.10
CA PRO A 7 -3.34 15.03 1.18
C PRO A 7 -4.67 14.96 1.96
N PHE A 8 -5.20 13.76 2.20
CA PHE A 8 -6.46 13.56 2.89
C PHE A 8 -6.21 13.18 4.35
N GLU A 9 -5.57 12.03 4.58
CA GLU A 9 -5.21 11.52 5.91
C GLU A 9 -4.00 10.56 5.82
N LYS A 10 -3.55 10.05 6.96
CA LYS A 10 -2.53 9.01 7.03
C LYS A 10 -3.05 7.70 6.44
N ILE A 11 -2.24 7.08 5.58
CA ILE A 11 -2.49 5.78 4.97
C ILE A 11 -1.53 4.75 5.57
N TYR A 12 -2.08 3.59 5.94
CA TYR A 12 -1.36 2.41 6.40
C TYR A 12 -1.30 1.39 5.29
N LEU A 13 -0.09 0.93 4.98
CA LEU A 13 0.19 -0.04 3.93
C LEU A 13 0.80 -1.31 4.53
N PHE A 14 0.31 -2.45 4.06
CA PHE A 14 0.87 -3.75 4.37
C PHE A 14 1.01 -4.57 3.09
N ALA A 15 2.21 -5.09 2.87
CA ALA A 15 2.49 -6.01 1.77
C ALA A 15 2.90 -7.38 2.29
N SER A 16 2.39 -8.42 1.63
CA SER A 16 2.91 -9.78 1.76
C SER A 16 4.19 -9.92 0.92
N GLN A 17 4.76 -11.13 0.88
CA GLN A 17 5.87 -11.44 -0.04
C GLN A 17 5.48 -11.45 -1.53
N ARG A 18 4.18 -11.43 -1.84
CA ARG A 18 3.66 -11.51 -3.21
C ARG A 18 3.17 -10.17 -3.76
N GLY A 19 2.85 -9.21 -2.89
CA GLY A 19 2.27 -7.94 -3.30
C GLY A 19 1.69 -7.13 -2.15
N LEU A 20 1.29 -5.90 -2.48
CA LEU A 20 0.49 -5.05 -1.60
C LEU A 20 -0.85 -5.74 -1.35
N GLN A 21 -1.14 -5.99 -0.07
CA GLN A 21 -2.31 -6.75 0.35
C GLN A 21 -3.35 -5.85 1.01
N LYS A 22 -2.92 -4.83 1.77
CA LYS A 22 -3.82 -3.89 2.44
C LYS A 22 -3.36 -2.44 2.25
N LEU A 23 -4.35 -1.58 2.07
CA LEU A 23 -4.25 -0.13 2.11
C LEU A 23 -5.46 0.39 2.90
N SER A 24 -5.22 1.10 4.00
CA SER A 24 -6.29 1.59 4.88
C SER A 24 -5.97 2.96 5.44
N TYR A 25 -7.00 3.76 5.72
CA TYR A 25 -6.89 4.98 6.54
C TYR A 25 -6.92 4.67 8.05
N THR A 26 -7.28 3.44 8.43
CA THR A 26 -7.20 2.96 9.81
C THR A 26 -5.90 2.18 10.03
N LYS A 27 -5.39 2.25 11.27
CA LYS A 27 -4.19 1.50 11.67
C LYS A 27 -4.41 0.01 11.46
N LEU A 28 -3.41 -0.64 10.88
CA LEU A 28 -3.36 -2.09 10.69
C LEU A 28 -2.68 -2.76 11.88
N ASP A 29 -3.12 -3.97 12.23
CA ASP A 29 -2.54 -4.77 13.31
C ASP A 29 -1.24 -5.48 12.88
N GLU A 30 -0.97 -5.56 11.58
CA GLU A 30 0.23 -6.21 11.06
C GLU A 30 1.50 -5.36 11.24
N GLU A 31 2.50 -5.90 11.92
CA GLU A 31 3.75 -5.16 12.16
C GLU A 31 4.80 -5.42 11.05
N ASN A 32 4.90 -6.66 10.57
CA ASN A 32 5.98 -7.11 9.68
C ASN A 32 5.48 -7.44 8.26
N GLY A 33 5.67 -6.49 7.34
CA GLY A 33 5.35 -6.65 5.91
C GLY A 33 6.59 -6.57 5.02
N ASN A 34 6.43 -6.84 3.72
CA ASN A 34 7.51 -6.70 2.75
C ASN A 34 7.81 -5.21 2.49
N LYS A 35 8.93 -4.73 3.04
CA LYS A 35 9.32 -3.32 2.97
C LYS A 35 9.60 -2.82 1.56
N VAL A 36 10.14 -3.65 0.69
CA VAL A 36 10.44 -3.27 -0.71
C VAL A 36 9.15 -2.94 -1.45
N ILE A 37 8.12 -3.78 -1.31
CA ILE A 37 6.82 -3.56 -1.97
C ILE A 37 6.07 -2.38 -1.31
N GLU A 38 6.13 -2.27 0.02
CA GLU A 38 5.57 -1.12 0.75
C GLU A 38 6.19 0.22 0.30
N GLU A 39 7.52 0.29 0.16
CA GLU A 39 8.23 1.50 -0.29
C GLU A 39 7.95 1.83 -1.76
N GLN A 40 7.87 0.82 -2.63
CA GLN A 40 7.43 1.02 -4.01
C GLN A 40 6.02 1.63 -4.04
N ALA A 41 5.07 1.07 -3.29
CA ALA A 41 3.70 1.58 -3.20
C ALA A 41 3.69 3.05 -2.72
N VAL A 42 4.50 3.37 -1.70
CA VAL A 42 4.64 4.74 -1.20
C VAL A 42 5.15 5.69 -2.27
N SER A 43 6.17 5.30 -3.03
CA SER A 43 6.72 6.12 -4.12
C SER A 43 5.66 6.40 -5.19
N GLU A 44 4.96 5.36 -5.65
CA GLU A 44 3.92 5.48 -6.67
C GLU A 44 2.72 6.32 -6.18
N LEU A 45 2.33 6.20 -4.91
CA LEU A 45 1.27 7.01 -4.31
C LEU A 45 1.67 8.49 -4.20
N LYS A 46 2.93 8.81 -3.89
CA LYS A 46 3.41 10.21 -3.91
C LYS A 46 3.35 10.82 -5.31
N GLU A 47 3.69 10.04 -6.33
CA GLU A 47 3.55 10.47 -7.74
C GLU A 47 2.07 10.65 -8.12
N TYR A 48 1.19 9.79 -7.62
CA TYR A 48 -0.25 9.90 -7.84
C TYR A 48 -0.83 11.16 -7.19
N PHE A 49 -0.52 11.40 -5.91
CA PHE A 49 -1.00 12.59 -5.18
C PHE A 49 -0.44 13.91 -5.73
N SER A 50 0.71 13.88 -6.39
CA SER A 50 1.25 15.05 -7.13
C SER A 50 0.71 15.18 -8.56
N GLY A 51 -0.21 14.30 -8.98
CA GLY A 51 -0.83 14.32 -10.30
C GLY A 51 0.07 13.81 -11.44
N LYS A 52 1.28 13.32 -11.14
CA LYS A 52 2.25 12.83 -12.15
C LYS A 52 1.94 11.43 -12.65
N ARG A 53 1.34 10.59 -11.80
CA ARG A 53 1.05 9.18 -12.10
C ARG A 53 -0.44 8.91 -12.19
N LYS A 54 -0.83 8.07 -13.16
CA LYS A 54 -2.20 7.56 -13.36
C LYS A 54 -2.32 6.03 -13.38
N LYS A 55 -1.18 5.32 -13.36
CA LYS A 55 -1.12 3.85 -13.41
C LYS A 55 -0.13 3.34 -12.37
N PHE A 56 -0.49 2.24 -11.71
CA PHE A 56 0.33 1.60 -10.70
C PHE A 56 1.00 0.34 -11.25
N SER A 57 2.23 0.12 -10.82
CA SER A 57 3.07 -1.05 -11.14
C SER A 57 3.36 -1.91 -9.91
N VAL A 58 2.98 -1.45 -8.72
CA VAL A 58 3.09 -2.25 -7.49
C VAL A 58 2.29 -3.56 -7.65
N PRO A 59 2.91 -4.73 -7.37
CA PRO A 59 2.19 -6.00 -7.42
C PRO A 59 1.12 -6.04 -6.33
N LEU A 60 -0.03 -6.63 -6.63
CA LEU A 60 -1.13 -6.81 -5.68
C LEU A 60 -1.20 -8.27 -5.23
N ASP A 61 -1.42 -8.48 -3.93
CA ASP A 61 -1.75 -9.80 -3.38
C ASP A 61 -3.20 -9.82 -2.90
N LEU A 62 -4.08 -10.36 -3.75
CA LEU A 62 -5.52 -10.45 -3.48
C LEU A 62 -5.92 -11.75 -2.76
N SER A 63 -4.95 -12.59 -2.37
CA SER A 63 -5.24 -13.89 -1.75
C SER A 63 -5.92 -13.80 -0.37
N CYS A 64 -5.90 -12.63 0.28
CA CYS A 64 -6.63 -12.40 1.53
C CYS A 64 -8.15 -12.24 1.33
N TYR A 65 -8.61 -11.98 0.12
CA TYR A 65 -10.04 -11.94 -0.18
C TYR A 65 -10.54 -13.36 -0.45
N LYS A 66 -11.05 -14.02 0.60
CA LYS A 66 -11.92 -15.19 0.39
C LYS A 66 -13.21 -14.72 -0.27
N GLN A 67 -13.41 -15.14 -1.53
CA GLN A 67 -14.73 -15.14 -2.14
C GLN A 67 -15.61 -16.13 -1.36
N TRP A 68 -16.76 -15.65 -0.90
CA TRP A 68 -17.82 -16.46 -0.28
C TRP A 68 -18.60 -17.21 -1.34
#